data_AF-A0A938MYM3-F1
#
_entry.id   AF-A0A938MYM3-F1
#
_cell.length_a   1.000
_cell.length_b   1.000
_cell.length_c   1.000
_cell.angle_alpha   90.00
_cell.angle_beta   90.00
_cell.angle_gamma   90.00
#
_symmetry.space_group_name_H-M   'P 1'
#
loop_
_entity.id
_entity.type
_entity.pdbx_description
1 polymer ?
#
loop_
_entity_poly.entity_id
_entity_poly.type
_entity_poly.pdbx_seq_one_letter_code
_entity_poly.pdbx_strand_id
1 'polypeptide(L)'
;MNSLSTQNFGLVIAYLLPGFVALWGVSYFSPTVDAWISASQQNAPTVAGFMYVTLASLAAGVTVSAVRWAIIDQLHHVTGIAPPAWKFANLEGKLQGYVTLIESHYRYYQFYSLCGAPHKEYYADLNIMRSG
;
A
#
# COMPACT_ATOMS: atom_id res chain seq x y z
N MET A 1 6.21 -2.82 -23.45
CA MET A 1 7.04 -2.07 -22.49
C MET A 1 6.25 -1.32 -21.41
N ASN A 2 4.93 -1.11 -21.53
CA ASN A 2 4.12 -0.46 -20.46
C ASN A 2 3.71 -1.37 -19.28
N SER A 3 3.72 -2.69 -19.44
CA SER A 3 3.33 -3.64 -18.37
C SER A 3 4.28 -3.64 -17.17
N LEU A 4 5.54 -3.26 -17.39
CA LEU A 4 6.56 -3.19 -16.35
C LEU A 4 6.26 -2.07 -15.35
N SER A 5 5.70 -0.93 -15.77
CA SER A 5 5.48 0.21 -14.87
C SER A 5 4.47 -0.10 -13.77
N THR A 6 3.29 -0.62 -14.13
CA THR A 6 2.23 -0.93 -13.15
C THR A 6 2.61 -2.08 -12.23
N GLN A 7 3.24 -3.14 -12.76
CA GLN A 7 3.68 -4.28 -11.95
C GLN A 7 4.82 -3.90 -10.99
N ASN A 8 5.79 -3.10 -11.46
CA ASN A 8 6.89 -2.63 -10.62
C ASN A 8 6.37 -1.69 -9.53
N PHE A 9 5.43 -0.80 -9.85
CA PHE A 9 4.82 0.08 -8.87
C PHE A 9 4.02 -0.71 -7.82
N GLY A 10 3.26 -1.71 -8.25
CA GLY A 10 2.56 -2.63 -7.35
C GLY A 10 3.51 -3.35 -6.40
N LEU A 11 4.66 -3.81 -6.91
CA LEU A 11 5.69 -4.48 -6.12
C LEU A 11 6.35 -3.51 -5.11
N VAL A 12 6.64 -2.28 -5.52
CA VAL A 12 7.15 -1.24 -4.62
C VAL A 12 6.16 -0.99 -3.48
N ILE A 13 4.87 -0.79 -3.78
CA ILE A 13 3.85 -0.56 -2.75
C ILE A 13 3.68 -1.80 -1.83
N ALA A 14 3.78 -3.00 -2.39
CA ALA A 14 3.64 -4.25 -1.63
C ALA A 14 4.67 -4.39 -0.50
N TYR A 15 5.88 -3.85 -0.68
CA TYR A 15 6.90 -3.79 0.39
C TYR A 15 6.84 -2.49 1.17
N LEU A 16 6.51 -1.36 0.54
CA LEU A 16 6.51 -0.06 1.19
C LEU A 16 5.46 0.03 2.30
N LEU A 17 4.22 -0.42 2.06
CA LEU A 17 3.14 -0.37 3.04
C LEU A 17 3.45 -1.13 4.34
N PRO A 18 3.79 -2.44 4.31
CA PRO A 18 4.06 -3.17 5.55
C PRO A 18 5.28 -2.64 6.29
N GLY A 19 6.30 -2.17 5.58
CA GLY A 19 7.49 -1.60 6.20
C GLY A 19 7.25 -0.23 6.83
N PHE A 20 6.41 0.61 6.23
CA PHE A 20 5.99 1.87 6.85
C PHE A 20 5.21 1.60 8.15
N VAL A 21 4.28 0.64 8.15
CA VAL A 21 3.54 0.24 9.36
C VAL A 21 4.50 -0.25 10.46
N ALA A 22 5.52 -1.02 10.09
CA ALA A 22 6.54 -1.47 11.04
C ALA A 22 7.36 -0.31 11.62
N LEU A 23 7.81 0.63 10.77
CA LEU A 23 8.52 1.82 11.24
C LEU A 23 7.67 2.71 12.14
N TRP A 24 6.38 2.85 11.82
CA TRP A 24 5.42 3.54 12.67
C TRP A 24 5.23 2.85 14.03
N GLY A 25 5.28 1.51 14.08
CA GLY A 25 5.32 0.79 15.35
C GLY A 25 6.63 1.03 16.11
N VAL A 26 7.77 1.07 15.41
CA VAL A 26 9.10 1.29 16.01
C VAL A 26 9.27 2.73 16.51
N SER A 27 8.57 3.72 15.97
CA SER A 27 8.69 5.11 16.42
C SER A 27 8.28 5.30 17.88
N TYR A 28 7.40 4.45 18.42
CA TYR A 28 7.06 4.44 19.84
C TYR A 28 8.23 4.02 20.76
N PHE A 29 9.22 3.30 20.21
CA PHE A 29 10.36 2.79 20.96
C PHE A 29 11.67 3.53 20.65
N SER A 30 11.75 4.21 19.50
CA SER A 30 12.95 4.90 19.04
C SER A 30 12.65 6.38 18.73
N PRO A 31 13.17 7.32 19.53
CA PRO A 31 13.07 8.75 19.26
C PRO A 31 13.67 9.14 17.90
N THR A 32 14.66 8.38 17.40
CA THR A 32 15.29 8.62 16.11
C THR A 32 14.35 8.37 14.95
N VAL A 33 13.58 7.27 15.00
CA VAL A 33 12.61 6.92 13.95
C VAL A 33 11.41 7.87 13.99
N ASP A 34 10.98 8.26 15.20
CA ASP A 34 9.95 9.28 15.40
C ASP A 34 10.33 10.62 14.77
N ALA A 35 11.57 11.07 14.97
CA ALA A 35 12.07 12.30 14.36
C ALA A 35 12.05 12.25 12.82
N TRP A 36 12.36 11.10 12.21
CA TRP A 36 12.31 10.92 10.76
C TRP A 36 10.89 10.98 10.20
N ILE A 37 9.94 10.31 10.88
CA ILE A 37 8.53 10.32 10.48
C ILE A 37 7.94 11.71 10.68
N SER A 38 8.19 12.35 11.82
CA SER A 38 7.70 13.69 12.12
C SER A 38 8.27 14.76 11.18
N ALA A 39 9.56 14.67 10.83
CA ALA A 39 10.19 15.58 9.85
C ALA A 39 9.59 15.46 8.44
N SER A 40 8.96 14.32 8.12
CA SER A 40 8.24 14.14 6.85
C SER A 40 6.83 14.75 6.85
N GLN A 41 6.26 15.04 8.02
CA GLN A 41 4.89 15.54 8.18
C GLN A 41 4.79 17.06 8.39
N GLN A 42 5.89 17.73 8.75
CA GLN A 42 5.89 19.17 9.00
C GLN A 42 5.65 19.98 7.72
N ASN A 43 5.11 21.20 7.86
CA ASN A 43 4.63 22.10 6.79
C ASN A 43 5.63 22.42 5.65
N ALA A 44 6.87 21.96 5.75
CA ALA A 44 7.82 21.89 4.65
C ALA A 44 8.54 20.52 4.71
N PRO A 45 7.94 19.46 4.14
CA PRO A 45 8.58 18.15 4.09
C PRO A 45 9.93 18.29 3.41
N THR A 46 11.01 18.02 4.14
CA THR A 46 12.33 18.04 3.52
C THR A 46 12.39 16.87 2.55
N VAL A 47 12.90 17.11 1.33
CA VAL A 47 13.10 16.05 0.32
C VAL A 47 13.89 14.89 0.91
N ALA A 48 14.86 15.20 1.76
CA ALA A 48 15.63 14.21 2.51
C ALA A 48 14.77 13.37 3.45
N GLY A 49 13.93 13.99 4.30
CA GLY A 49 13.07 13.28 5.25
C GLY A 49 12.11 12.29 4.57
N PHE A 50 11.47 12.73 3.48
CA PHE A 50 10.62 11.84 2.67
C PHE A 50 11.42 10.67 2.07
N MET A 51 12.59 10.93 1.49
CA MET A 51 13.42 9.89 0.88
C MET A 51 13.94 8.89 1.92
N TYR A 52 14.31 9.36 3.12
CA TYR A 52 14.75 8.48 4.20
C TYR A 52 13.63 7.56 4.69
N VAL A 53 12.43 8.11 4.95
CA VAL A 53 11.28 7.32 5.42
C VAL A 53 10.85 6.30 4.36
N THR A 54 10.84 6.67 3.09
CA THR A 54 10.45 5.75 2.00
C THR A 54 11.46 4.62 1.79
N LEU A 55 12.77 4.92 1.77
CA LEU A 55 13.81 3.88 1.68
C LEU A 55 13.83 2.97 2.90
N ALA A 56 13.73 3.55 4.09
CA ALA A 56 13.65 2.78 5.33
C ALA A 56 12.40 1.89 5.35
N SER A 57 11.26 2.38 4.86
CA SER A 57 10.02 1.60 4.75
C SER A 57 10.19 0.43 3.79
N LEU A 58 10.84 0.62 2.64
CA LEU A 58 11.11 -0.49 1.73
C LEU A 58 12.01 -1.55 2.37
N ALA A 59 13.11 -1.15 3.01
CA ALA A 59 14.02 -2.08 3.68
C ALA A 59 13.33 -2.83 4.84
N ALA A 60 12.56 -2.11 5.66
CA ALA A 60 11.77 -2.69 6.74
C ALA A 60 10.71 -3.65 6.18
N GLY A 61 10.06 -3.32 5.07
CA GLY A 61 9.03 -4.14 4.45
C GLY A 61 9.54 -5.47 3.93
N VAL A 62 10.72 -5.47 3.31
CA VAL A 62 11.42 -6.71 2.91
C VAL A 62 11.77 -7.55 4.13
N THR A 63 12.27 -6.91 5.20
CA THR A 63 12.63 -7.59 6.46
C THR A 63 11.40 -8.21 7.13
N VAL A 64 10.31 -7.46 7.27
CA VAL A 64 9.03 -7.94 7.84
C VAL A 64 8.48 -9.09 7.01
N SER A 65 8.60 -9.03 5.68
CA SER A 65 8.17 -10.12 4.80
C SER A 65 9.01 -11.39 5.00
N ALA A 66 10.33 -11.26 5.19
CA ALA A 66 11.21 -12.38 5.49
C ALA A 66 10.91 -12.98 6.88
N VAL A 67 10.71 -12.13 7.89
CA VAL A 67 10.33 -12.56 9.25
C VAL A 67 8.96 -13.24 9.24
N ARG A 68 8.00 -12.68 8.51
CA ARG A 68 6.69 -13.30 8.29
C ARG A 68 6.85 -14.70 7.73
N TRP A 69 7.64 -14.87 6.67
CA TRP A 69 7.92 -16.20 6.12
C TRP A 69 8.59 -17.11 7.16
N ALA A 70 9.66 -16.65 7.81
CA ALA A 70 10.40 -17.45 8.78
C ALA A 70 9.58 -17.87 10.02
N ILE A 71 8.61 -17.07 10.46
CA ILE A 71 7.80 -17.37 11.65
C ILE A 71 6.49 -18.05 11.27
N ILE A 72 5.73 -17.45 10.35
CA ILE A 72 4.39 -17.91 10.01
C ILE A 72 4.46 -19.22 9.21
N ASP A 73 5.41 -19.36 8.29
CA ASP A 73 5.55 -20.60 7.52
C ASP A 73 6.01 -21.74 8.43
N GLN A 74 6.93 -21.49 9.36
CA GLN A 74 7.35 -22.49 10.35
C GLN A 74 6.21 -22.88 11.31
N LEU A 75 5.44 -21.91 11.81
CA LEU A 75 4.27 -22.18 12.65
C LEU A 75 3.21 -23.00 11.91
N HIS A 76 2.96 -22.73 10.63
CA HIS A 76 2.01 -23.50 9.83
C HIS A 76 2.48 -24.93 9.53
N HIS A 77 3.79 -25.15 9.39
CA HIS A 77 4.35 -26.50 9.28
C HIS A 77 4.19 -27.29 10.58
N VAL A 78 4.30 -26.63 11.75
CA VAL A 78 4.07 -27.26 13.06
C VAL A 78 2.58 -27.57 13.28
N THR A 79 1.66 -26.74 12.77
CA THR A 79 0.20 -26.99 12.89
C THR A 79 -0.37 -27.95 11.84
N GLY A 80 0.48 -28.55 10.99
CA GLY A 80 0.10 -29.63 10.08
C GLY A 80 -0.64 -29.19 8.82
N ILE A 81 -0.64 -27.90 8.50
CA ILE A 81 -1.17 -27.42 7.22
C ILE A 81 -0.17 -27.83 6.13
N ALA A 82 -0.57 -28.79 5.29
CA ALA A 82 0.25 -29.23 4.18
C ALA A 82 0.63 -28.02 3.31
N PRO A 83 1.94 -27.80 3.03
CA PRO A 83 2.37 -26.69 2.21
C PRO A 83 1.67 -26.78 0.85
N PRO A 84 1.05 -25.68 0.36
CA PRO A 84 0.34 -25.70 -0.89
C PRO A 84 1.31 -26.07 -2.02
N ALA A 85 1.02 -27.13 -2.75
CA ALA A 85 1.78 -27.53 -3.92
C ALA A 85 1.57 -26.48 -5.03
N TRP A 86 2.44 -25.47 -5.07
CA TRP A 86 2.39 -24.39 -6.05
C TRP A 86 2.60 -24.95 -7.47
N LYS A 87 1.51 -25.31 -8.17
CA LYS A 87 1.54 -25.69 -9.58
C LYS A 87 1.46 -24.44 -10.46
N PHE A 88 2.60 -23.75 -10.61
CA PHE A 88 2.72 -22.55 -11.44
C PHE A 88 2.34 -22.77 -12.92
N ALA A 89 2.36 -24.01 -13.40
CA ALA A 89 2.00 -24.38 -14.77
C ALA A 89 0.55 -24.06 -15.19
N ASN A 90 -0.38 -23.91 -14.24
CA ASN A 90 -1.79 -23.59 -14.53
C ASN A 90 -2.18 -22.15 -14.13
N LEU A 91 -1.22 -21.34 -13.69
CA LEU A 91 -1.49 -20.02 -13.14
C LEU A 91 -1.85 -19.01 -14.24
N GLU A 92 -1.21 -19.11 -15.40
CA GLU A 92 -1.35 -18.14 -16.50
C GLU A 92 -2.79 -18.06 -17.03
N GLY A 93 -3.47 -19.20 -17.19
CA GLY A 93 -4.86 -19.24 -17.65
C GLY A 93 -5.90 -18.73 -16.65
N LYS A 94 -5.56 -18.66 -15.36
CA LYS A 94 -6.46 -18.17 -14.29
C LYS A 94 -6.13 -16.74 -13.85
N LEU A 95 -4.89 -16.31 -14.07
CA LEU A 95 -4.40 -14.99 -13.69
C LEU A 95 -5.19 -13.88 -14.39
N GLN A 96 -5.49 -14.06 -15.67
CA GLN A 96 -6.24 -13.05 -16.44
C GLN A 96 -7.65 -12.83 -15.87
N GLY A 97 -8.35 -13.91 -15.47
CA GLY A 97 -9.66 -13.80 -14.82
C GLY A 97 -9.61 -13.08 -13.48
N TYR A 98 -8.56 -13.33 -12.68
CA TYR A 98 -8.35 -12.64 -11.40
C TYR A 98 -8.05 -11.15 -11.58
N VAL A 99 -7.22 -10.77 -12.56
CA VAL A 99 -6.93 -9.37 -12.89
C VAL A 99 -8.21 -8.64 -13.31
N THR A 100 -9.06 -9.25 -14.14
CA THR A 100 -10.34 -8.68 -14.56
C THR A 100 -11.30 -8.47 -13.37
N LEU A 101 -11.32 -9.39 -12.41
CA LEU A 101 -12.13 -9.27 -11.20
C LEU A 101 -11.68 -8.08 -10.34
N ILE A 102 -10.37 -7.94 -10.12
CA ILE A 102 -9.80 -6.79 -9.39
C ILE A 102 -10.14 -5.49 -10.11
N GLU A 103 -9.97 -5.45 -11.43
CA GLU A 103 -10.24 -4.26 -12.21
C GLU A 103 -11.72 -3.85 -12.14
N SER A 104 -12.62 -4.83 -12.21
CA SER A 104 -14.07 -4.59 -12.07
C SER A 104 -14.43 -4.08 -10.67
N HIS A 105 -13.80 -4.63 -9.63
CA HIS A 105 -13.98 -4.16 -8.26
C HIS A 105 -13.45 -2.73 -8.08
N TYR A 106 -12.26 -2.42 -8.60
CA TYR A 106 -11.68 -1.08 -8.53
C TYR A 106 -12.53 -0.05 -9.27
N ARG A 107 -12.97 -0.37 -10.50
CA ARG A 107 -13.85 0.49 -11.31
C ARG A 107 -15.20 0.73 -10.63
N TYR A 108 -15.74 -0.28 -9.95
CA TYR A 108 -16.96 -0.13 -9.14
C TYR A 108 -16.78 0.94 -8.05
N TYR A 109 -15.72 0.86 -7.24
CA TYR A 109 -15.45 1.86 -6.22
C TYR A 109 -15.16 3.24 -6.81
N GLN A 110 -14.40 3.31 -7.90
CA GLN A 110 -14.08 4.57 -8.56
C GLN A 110 -15.34 5.28 -9.09
N PHE A 111 -16.31 4.52 -9.61
CA PHE A 111 -17.60 5.07 -10.04
C PHE A 111 -18.40 5.63 -8.86
N TYR A 112 -18.50 4.89 -7.75
CA TYR A 112 -19.26 5.35 -6.58
C TYR A 112 -18.57 6.48 -5.81
N SER A 113 -17.24 6.51 -5.73
CA SER A 113 -16.50 7.61 -5.10
C SER A 113 -16.59 8.91 -5.92
N LEU A 114 -16.60 8.81 -7.25
CA LEU A 114 -16.70 9.98 -8.13
C LEU A 114 -18.15 10.44 -8.32
N CYS A 115 -19.15 9.56 -8.32
CA CYS A 115 -20.57 9.95 -8.42
C CYS A 115 -21.07 10.71 -7.17
N GLY A 116 -20.44 10.48 -6.00
CA GLY A 116 -20.71 11.27 -4.78
C GLY A 116 -19.99 12.63 -4.69
N ALA A 117 -19.01 12.89 -5.57
CA ALA A 117 -18.21 14.12 -5.58
C ALA A 117 -18.88 15.34 -6.26
N PRO A 118 -19.59 15.24 -7.41
CA PRO A 118 -20.16 16.42 -8.08
C PRO A 118 -21.27 17.08 -7.26
N HIS A 119 -21.86 16.37 -6.28
CA HIS A 119 -22.92 16.93 -5.45
C HIS A 119 -22.41 17.78 -4.27
N LYS A 120 -21.09 17.87 -4.01
CA LYS A 120 -20.54 18.71 -2.93
C LYS A 120 -19.93 20.02 -3.42
N GLU A 121 -19.36 20.04 -4.63
CA GLU A 121 -18.79 21.28 -5.21
C GLU A 121 -19.89 22.23 -5.74
N TYR A 122 -20.97 21.72 -6.33
CA TYR A 122 -22.07 22.56 -6.83
C TYR A 122 -22.81 23.36 -5.73
N TYR A 123 -22.87 22.86 -4.50
CA TYR A 123 -23.52 23.58 -3.39
C TYR A 123 -22.61 24.63 -2.74
N ALA A 124 -21.29 24.50 -2.87
CA ALA A 124 -20.33 25.49 -2.38
C ALA A 124 -20.38 26.76 -3.25
N ASP A 125 -20.46 26.61 -4.58
CA ASP A 125 -20.57 27.75 -5.51
C ASP A 125 -21.92 28.48 -5.43
N LEU A 126 -23.02 27.75 -5.22
CA LEU A 126 -24.36 28.36 -5.08
C LEU A 126 -24.52 29.23 -3.82
N ASN A 127 -23.75 28.95 -2.76
CA ASN A 127 -23.80 29.74 -1.53
C ASN A 127 -22.96 31.03 -1.63
N ILE A 128 -21.90 31.04 -2.45
CA ILE A 128 -21.07 32.22 -2.70
C ILE A 128 -21.80 33.22 -3.61
N MET A 129 -22.59 32.76 -4.58
CA MET A 129 -23.38 33.63 -5.46
C MET A 129 -24.64 34.24 -4.81
N ARG A 130 -25.07 33.76 -3.64
CA ARG A 130 -26.23 34.28 -2.92
C ARG A 130 -25.87 35.33 -1.85
N SER A 131 -24.58 35.54 -1.60
CA SER A 131 -24.05 36.49 -0.61
C SER A 131 -23.37 37.72 -1.22
N GLY A 132 -23.56 37.98 -2.52
CA GLY A 132 -23.11 39.19 -3.23
C GLY A 132 -24.23 40.16 -3.51
#